data_AF-A0A6V8KSN4-F1
#
_entry.id   AF-A0A6V8KSN4-F1
#
_cell.length_a   1.000
_cell.length_b   1.000
_cell.length_c   1.000
_cell.angle_alpha   90.00
_cell.angle_beta   90.00
_cell.angle_gamma   90.00
#
_symmetry.space_group_name_H-M   'P 1'
#
loop_
_entity.id
_entity.type
_entity.pdbx_description
1 polymer ?
#
loop_
_entity_poly.entity_id
_entity_poly.type
_entity_poly.pdbx_seq_one_letter_code
_entity_poly.pdbx_strand_id
1 'polypeptide(L)' 'MHIEKAQIIAVLRSRGLHERADWVDRELPPVVDTHRNGSLLRMLHIDPAAFETART' A
#
# COMPACT_ATOMS: atom_id res chain seq x y z
N MET A 1 -11.94 -3.02 -3.73
CA MET A 1 -11.38 -2.93 -2.37
C MET A 1 -10.52 -1.68 -2.26
N HIS A 2 -10.54 -1.01 -1.10
CA HIS A 2 -9.75 0.19 -0.82
C HIS A 2 -8.79 -0.05 0.34
N ILE A 3 -7.58 0.48 0.23
CA ILE A 3 -6.53 0.37 1.26
C ILE A 3 -6.03 1.77 1.59
N GLU A 4 -5.85 2.04 2.87
CA GLU A 4 -5.24 3.29 3.32
C GLU A 4 -3.76 3.33 2.92
N LYS A 5 -3.33 4.42 2.28
CA LYS A 5 -1.92 4.64 1.90
C LYS A 5 -0.98 4.46 3.09
N ALA A 6 -1.41 4.89 4.27
CA ALA A 6 -0.64 4.73 5.50
C ALA A 6 -0.31 3.26 5.81
N GLN A 7 -1.22 2.33 5.52
CA GLN A 7 -0.97 0.90 5.73
C GLN A 7 0.07 0.36 4.73
N ILE A 8 -0.02 0.79 3.47
CA ILE A 8 1.00 0.47 2.45
C ILE A 8 2.38 0.97 2.89
N ILE A 9 2.48 2.22 3.33
CA ILE A 9 3.72 2.83 3.82
C ILE A 9 4.27 2.04 5.01
N ALA A 10 3.43 1.67 5.97
CA ALA A 10 3.84 0.89 7.13
C ALA A 10 4.43 -0.47 6.75
N VAL A 11 3.82 -1.16 5.78
CA VAL A 11 4.32 -2.44 5.26
C VAL A 11 5.64 -2.27 4.51
N LEU A 12 5.79 -1.21 3.72
CA LEU A 12 7.06 -0.96 3.03
C LEU A 12 8.18 -0.63 4.03
N ARG A 13 7.91 0.18 5.05
CA ARG A 13 8.88 0.51 6.11
C ARG A 13 9.27 -0.70 6.94
N SER A 14 8.31 -1.57 7.31
CA SER A 14 8.63 -2.80 8.06
C SER A 14 9.51 -3.78 7.29
N ARG A 15 9.49 -3.71 5.95
CA ARG A 15 10.36 -4.46 5.04
C ARG A 15 11.69 -3.77 4.75
N GLY A 16 11.97 -2.61 5.36
CA GLY A 16 13.17 -1.82 5.10
C GLY A 16 13.14 -1.02 3.79
N LEU A 17 12.01 -1.01 3.06
CA LEU A 17 11.85 -0.34 1.77
C LEU A 17 11.50 1.15 1.92
N HIS A 18 12.33 1.90 2.64
CA HIS A 18 12.07 3.29 3.01
C HIS A 18 11.90 4.21 1.80
N GLU A 19 12.78 4.13 0.79
CA GLU A 19 12.69 4.96 -0.42
C GLU A 19 11.38 4.72 -1.20
N ARG A 20 10.92 3.46 -1.25
CA ARG A 20 9.63 3.12 -1.87
C ARG A 20 8.46 3.64 -1.05
N ALA A 21 8.56 3.60 0.28
CA ALA A 21 7.55 4.15 1.16
C ALA A 21 7.41 5.67 0.95
N ASP A 22 8.52 6.39 0.81
CA ASP A 22 8.52 7.84 0.57
C ASP A 22 8.00 8.19 -0.82
N TRP A 23 8.30 7.37 -1.83
CA TRP A 23 7.68 7.50 -3.15
C TRP A 23 6.17 7.30 -3.08
N VAL A 24 5.69 6.25 -2.40
CA VAL A 24 4.24 6.02 -2.23
C VAL A 24 3.58 7.19 -1.53
N ASP A 25 4.20 7.73 -0.47
CA ASP A 25 3.65 8.85 0.29
C ASP A 25 3.41 10.09 -0.58
N ARG A 26 4.30 10.37 -1.54
CA ARG A 26 4.17 11.50 -2.47
C ARG A 26 3.17 11.24 -3.59
N GLU A 27 3.18 10.03 -4.16
CA GLU A 27 2.49 9.77 -5.43
C GLU A 27 1.05 9.26 -5.25
N LEU A 28 0.78 8.52 -4.17
CA LEU A 28 -0.54 7.90 -4.01
C LEU A 28 -1.53 8.80 -3.27
N PRO A 29 -2.82 8.74 -3.66
CA PRO A 29 -3.88 9.35 -2.87
C PRO A 29 -3.99 8.68 -1.50
N PRO A 30 -4.61 9.34 -0.50
CA PRO A 30 -4.79 8.77 0.84
C PRO A 30 -5.46 7.40 0.84
N VAL A 31 -6.43 7.19 -0.06
CA VAL A 31 -7.15 5.92 -0.24
C VAL A 31 -6.81 5.35 -1.60
N VAL A 32 -6.26 4.14 -1.62
CA VAL A 32 -5.82 3.44 -2.84
C VAL A 32 -6.87 2.43 -3.27
N ASP A 33 -7.45 2.63 -4.45
CA ASP A 33 -8.28 1.62 -5.10
C ASP A 33 -7.39 0.50 -5.67
N THR A 34 -7.51 -0.69 -5.09
CA THR A 34 -6.72 -1.87 -5.41
C THR A 34 -6.96 -2.41 -6.82
N HIS A 35 -8.16 -2.20 -7.39
CA HIS A 35 -8.45 -2.64 -8.75
C HIS A 35 -7.77 -1.71 -9.77
N ARG A 36 -7.81 -0.41 -9.51
CA ARG A 36 -7.14 0.59 -10.38
C ARG A 36 -5.62 0.56 -10.28
N ASN A 37 -5.09 0.19 -9.11
CA ASN A 37 -3.65 0.20 -8.84
C ASN A 37 -3.03 -1.21 -8.78
N GLY A 38 -3.71 -2.24 -9.28
CA GLY A 38 -3.29 -3.64 -9.13
C GLY A 38 -1.86 -3.94 -9.59
N SER A 39 -1.44 -3.39 -10.74
CA SER A 39 -0.07 -3.57 -11.26
C SER A 39 0.99 -2.92 -10.38
N LEU A 40 0.70 -1.73 -9.85
CA LEU A 40 1.59 -1.02 -8.93
C LEU A 40 1.74 -1.80 -7.62
N LEU A 41 0.63 -2.23 -7.03
CA LEU A 41 0.64 -2.99 -5.79
C LEU A 41 1.41 -4.30 -5.96
N ARG A 42 1.24 -4.99 -7.09
CA ARG A 42 2.03 -6.19 -7.43
C ARG A 42 3.52 -5.90 -7.51
N MET A 43 3.92 -4.80 -8.15
CA MET A 43 5.32 -4.37 -8.24
C MET A 43 5.92 -4.08 -6.86
N LEU A 44 5.13 -3.56 -5.93
CA LEU A 44 5.52 -3.32 -4.54
C LEU A 44 5.46 -4.57 -3.66
N HIS A 45 5.11 -5.74 -4.22
CA HIS A 45 4.83 -6.99 -3.49
C HIS A 45 3.79 -6.80 -2.37
N ILE A 46 2.77 -5.98 -2.66
CA ILE A 46 1.65 -5.70 -1.76
C ILE A 46 0.49 -6.57 -2.21
N ASP A 47 0.08 -7.48 -1.33
CA ASP A 47 -1.15 -8.25 -1.51
C ASP A 47 -2.30 -7.48 -0.84
N PRO A 48 -3.29 -6.99 -1.62
CA PRO A 48 -4.45 -6.33 -1.05
C PRO A 48 -5.16 -7.15 0.03
N ALA A 49 -5.24 -8.48 -0.13
CA ALA A 49 -5.92 -9.34 0.83
C ALA A 49 -5.26 -9.31 2.23
N ALA A 50 -3.98 -8.97 2.32
CA ALA A 50 -3.28 -8.81 3.60
C ALA A 50 -3.80 -7.63 4.45
N PHE A 51 -4.55 -6.70 3.84
CA PHE A 51 -5.09 -5.49 4.50
C PHE A 51 -6.55 -5.65 4.91
N GLU A 52 -7.19 -6.78 4.60
CA GLU A 52 -8.62 -7.01 4.90
C GLU A 52 -8.91 -7.23 6.40
N THR A 53 -7.90 -7.25 7.27
CA THR A 53 -8.02 -7.60 8.69
C THR A 53 -7.90 -6.42 9.66
N ALA A 54 -8.67 -5.36 9.45
CA ALA A 54 -8.87 -4.33 10.48
C ALA A 54 -10.28 -3.73 10.41
N ARG A 55 -11.29 -4.56 10.70
CA ARG A 55 -12.62 -4.08 11.08
C ARG A 55 -12.95 -4.70 12.44
N THR A 56 -12.47 -4.06 13.50
CA THR A 56 -12.88 -4.28 14.89
C THR A 56 -13.49 -3.00 15.39
#